data_AF-A0AA96ZJ19-F1
#
_entry.id   AF-A0AA96ZJ19-F1
#
_cell.length_a   1.000
_cell.length_b   1.000
_cell.length_c   1.000
_cell.angle_alpha   90.00
_cell.angle_beta   90.00
_cell.angle_gamma   90.00
#
_symmetry.space_group_name_H-M   'P 1'
#
loop_
_entity.id
_entity.type
_entity.pdbx_description
1 polymer ?
#
loop_
_entity_poly.entity_id
_entity_poly.type
_entity_poly.pdbx_seq_one_letter_code
_entity_poly.pdbx_strand_id
1 'polypeptide(L)'
;MPERLFHFFVDASEHGPYPGLVDPRNTMGLIGPYCSPAFSRSTAEQIVADLHKDNCGMTARWDGEVLTFDWTPDYDGEGGTESVTPDERGLYRIGGHWPWDYDGPLDATERHQAALARSAARSTTPVPPTAEPVTVTATRHATTAPGR
;
A
#
# COMPACT_ATOMS: atom_id res chain seq x y z
N MET A 1 4.15 -22.82 -10.72
CA MET A 1 2.68 -22.71 -10.73
C MET A 1 2.32 -21.78 -11.88
N PRO A 2 1.27 -22.06 -12.65
CA PRO A 2 0.76 -21.11 -13.64
C PRO A 2 0.21 -19.88 -12.92
N GLU A 3 0.20 -18.74 -13.60
CA GLU A 3 -0.51 -17.56 -13.14
C GLU A 3 -2.00 -17.86 -13.01
N ARG A 4 -2.66 -17.23 -12.04
CA ARG A 4 -4.09 -17.43 -11.76
C ARG A 4 -4.80 -16.09 -11.83
N LEU A 5 -6.02 -16.13 -12.38
CA LEU A 5 -6.91 -14.97 -12.46
C LEU A 5 -7.67 -14.80 -11.14
N PHE A 6 -7.67 -13.57 -10.63
CA PHE A 6 -8.42 -13.13 -9.47
C PHE A 6 -9.19 -11.86 -9.81
N HIS A 7 -10.23 -11.58 -9.02
CA HIS A 7 -10.94 -10.31 -9.04
C HIS A 7 -10.45 -9.48 -7.85
N PHE A 8 -9.85 -8.33 -8.13
CA PHE A 8 -9.33 -7.41 -7.13
C PHE A 8 -10.28 -6.26 -6.86
N PHE A 9 -10.28 -5.78 -5.63
CA PHE A 9 -11.03 -4.62 -5.16
C PHE A 9 -10.09 -3.75 -4.33
N VAL A 10 -10.26 -2.44 -4.36
CA VAL A 10 -9.54 -1.58 -3.42
C VAL A 10 -10.18 -1.77 -2.05
N ASP A 11 -9.40 -2.13 -1.02
CA ASP A 11 -9.95 -2.34 0.33
C ASP A 11 -10.62 -1.05 0.82
N ALA A 12 -11.79 -1.20 1.45
CA ALA A 12 -12.66 -0.11 1.87
C ALA A 12 -13.19 0.82 0.76
N SER A 13 -13.16 0.38 -0.51
CA SER A 13 -13.79 1.07 -1.64
C SER A 13 -14.92 0.24 -2.26
N GLU A 14 -15.86 0.92 -2.94
CA GLU A 14 -16.90 0.25 -3.75
C GLU A 14 -16.39 -0.11 -5.16
N HIS A 15 -15.13 0.21 -5.49
CA HIS A 15 -14.58 0.01 -6.83
C HIS A 15 -13.99 -1.39 -7.06
N GLY A 16 -14.13 -1.84 -8.31
CA GLY A 16 -13.88 -3.20 -8.74
C GLY A 16 -15.19 -3.92 -9.15
N PRO A 17 -15.14 -5.22 -9.46
CA PRO A 17 -13.97 -6.08 -9.52
C PRO A 17 -13.04 -5.80 -10.70
N TYR A 18 -11.73 -5.88 -10.47
CA TYR A 18 -10.70 -5.77 -11.50
C TYR A 18 -10.07 -7.14 -11.78
N PRO A 19 -10.18 -7.69 -13.01
CA PRO A 19 -9.54 -8.95 -13.36
C PRO A 19 -8.01 -8.77 -13.43
N GLY A 20 -7.28 -9.46 -12.54
CA GLY A 20 -5.82 -9.39 -12.45
C GLY A 20 -5.19 -10.79 -12.37
N LEU A 21 -4.01 -10.93 -12.98
CA LEU A 21 -3.21 -12.14 -12.91
C LEU A 21 -2.18 -12.04 -11.79
N VAL A 22 -2.05 -13.08 -10.99
CA VAL A 22 -0.98 -13.19 -10.00
C VAL A 22 -0.09 -14.37 -10.34
N ASP A 23 1.22 -14.14 -10.35
CA ASP A 23 2.22 -15.21 -10.30
C ASP A 23 2.49 -15.57 -8.82
N PRO A 24 2.15 -16.80 -8.38
CA PRO A 24 2.42 -17.27 -7.02
C PRO A 24 3.91 -17.22 -6.63
N ARG A 25 4.82 -17.19 -7.62
CA ARG A 25 6.27 -17.09 -7.40
C ARG A 25 6.73 -15.69 -7.04
N ASN A 26 5.99 -14.67 -7.49
CA ASN A 26 6.32 -13.26 -7.25
C ASN A 26 5.67 -12.69 -5.99
N THR A 27 4.90 -13.52 -5.29
CA THR A 27 4.12 -13.15 -4.09
C THR A 27 4.68 -13.74 -2.80
N MET A 28 5.89 -14.33 -2.82
CA MET A 28 6.37 -15.19 -1.72
C MET A 28 5.29 -16.21 -1.26
N GLY A 29 4.47 -16.68 -2.20
CA GLY A 29 3.38 -17.62 -1.94
C GLY A 29 2.10 -17.01 -1.34
N LEU A 30 1.99 -15.70 -1.14
CA LEU A 30 0.84 -15.07 -0.50
C LEU A 30 0.30 -13.89 -1.32
N ILE A 31 -0.95 -14.01 -1.78
CA ILE A 31 -1.71 -12.85 -2.26
C ILE A 31 -2.05 -11.99 -1.03
N GLY A 32 -1.14 -11.07 -0.72
CA GLY A 32 -1.28 -10.10 0.35
C GLY A 32 -1.96 -8.81 -0.13
N PRO A 33 -2.38 -7.95 0.80
CA PRO A 33 -3.04 -6.68 0.47
C PRO A 33 -2.17 -5.80 -0.44
N TYR A 34 -0.85 -5.79 -0.28
CA TYR A 34 0.04 -4.96 -1.11
C TYR A 34 0.70 -5.72 -2.26
N CYS A 35 0.12 -6.85 -2.69
CA CYS A 35 0.65 -7.54 -3.86
C CYS A 35 0.52 -6.69 -5.13
N SER A 36 1.25 -7.08 -6.19
CA SER A 36 1.24 -6.38 -7.49
C SER A 36 0.66 -7.28 -8.59
N PRO A 37 -0.69 -7.41 -8.67
CA PRO A 37 -1.30 -8.15 -9.75
C PRO A 37 -0.98 -7.51 -11.10
N ALA A 38 -0.90 -8.35 -12.13
CA ALA A 38 -0.70 -7.95 -13.50
C ALA A 38 -2.08 -7.73 -14.16
N PHE A 39 -2.35 -6.50 -14.55
CA PHE A 39 -3.61 -6.04 -15.13
C PHE A 39 -3.45 -5.76 -16.63
N SER A 40 -4.51 -5.99 -17.40
CA SER A 40 -4.55 -5.51 -18.79
C SER A 40 -4.60 -3.99 -18.84
N ARG A 41 -4.24 -3.38 -19.98
CA ARG A 41 -4.34 -1.93 -20.17
C ARG A 41 -5.73 -1.38 -19.85
N SER A 42 -6.79 -2.00 -20.37
CA SER A 42 -8.16 -1.55 -20.14
C SER A 42 -8.56 -1.65 -18.65
N THR A 43 -8.06 -2.65 -17.94
CA THR A 43 -8.27 -2.77 -16.49
C THR A 43 -7.49 -1.69 -15.74
N ALA A 44 -6.24 -1.41 -16.13
CA ALA A 44 -5.46 -0.32 -15.55
C ALA A 44 -6.11 1.05 -15.78
N GLU A 45 -6.65 1.29 -16.97
CA GLU A 45 -7.42 2.50 -17.29
C GLU A 45 -8.66 2.64 -16.40
N GLN A 46 -9.36 1.54 -16.11
CA GLN A 46 -10.49 1.54 -15.19
C GLN A 46 -10.05 1.87 -13.75
N ILE A 47 -8.97 1.25 -13.27
CA ILE A 47 -8.39 1.53 -11.94
C ILE A 47 -8.05 3.02 -11.82
N VAL A 48 -7.44 3.62 -12.84
CA VAL A 48 -7.09 5.05 -12.85
C VAL A 48 -8.35 5.92 -12.84
N ALA A 49 -9.37 5.58 -13.63
CA ALA A 49 -10.61 6.32 -13.66
C ALA A 49 -11.34 6.30 -12.32
N ASP A 50 -11.31 5.16 -11.62
CA ASP A 50 -11.92 4.99 -10.31
C ASP A 50 -11.09 5.69 -9.21
N LEU A 51 -9.75 5.62 -9.30
CA LEU A 51 -8.84 6.38 -8.45
C LEU A 51 -9.14 7.89 -8.47
N HIS A 52 -9.36 8.45 -9.65
CA HIS A 52 -9.67 9.88 -9.80
C HIS A 52 -11.03 10.27 -9.21
N LYS A 53 -11.97 9.33 -9.07
CA LYS A 53 -13.26 9.58 -8.41
C LYS A 53 -13.14 9.65 -6.89
N ASP A 54 -12.25 8.85 -6.30
CA ASP A 54 -12.07 8.79 -4.85
C ASP A 54 -11.34 10.02 -4.30
N ASN A 55 -10.60 10.75 -5.14
CA ASN A 55 -9.87 11.96 -4.77
C ASN A 55 -9.02 11.78 -3.50
N CYS A 56 -8.35 10.63 -3.39
CA CYS A 56 -7.66 10.20 -2.18
C CYS A 56 -6.26 10.82 -2.00
N GLY A 57 -5.91 11.89 -2.73
CA GLY A 57 -4.58 12.53 -2.65
C GLY A 57 -3.52 11.92 -3.56
N MET A 58 -3.92 10.96 -4.41
CA MET A 58 -3.10 10.39 -5.47
C MET A 58 -3.78 10.57 -6.83
N THR A 59 -2.95 10.82 -7.83
CA THR A 59 -3.35 10.98 -9.23
C THR A 59 -2.54 10.03 -10.09
N ALA A 60 -2.99 9.83 -11.32
CA ALA A 60 -2.30 8.97 -12.27
C ALA A 60 -2.50 9.49 -13.69
N ARG A 61 -1.47 9.30 -14.53
CA ARG A 61 -1.46 9.78 -15.92
C ARG A 61 -0.76 8.80 -16.83
N TRP A 62 -1.19 8.80 -18.09
CA TRP A 62 -0.63 7.99 -19.14
C TRP A 62 0.36 8.82 -19.98
N ASP A 63 1.61 8.38 -20.04
CA ASP A 63 2.65 8.90 -20.92
C ASP A 63 2.97 7.84 -21.98
N GLY A 64 2.11 7.76 -23.01
CA GLY A 64 2.16 6.71 -24.03
C GLY A 64 1.73 5.34 -23.49
N GLU A 65 2.69 4.42 -23.35
CA GLU A 65 2.49 3.10 -22.73
C GLU A 65 2.80 3.10 -21.23
N VAL A 66 3.42 4.17 -20.70
CA VAL A 66 3.82 4.24 -19.30
C VAL A 66 2.68 4.83 -18.47
N LEU A 67 2.33 4.16 -17.38
CA LEU A 67 1.40 4.68 -16.38
C LEU A 67 2.21 5.28 -15.24
N THR A 68 2.02 6.55 -14.94
CA THR A 68 2.69 7.22 -13.82
C THR A 68 1.68 7.58 -12.74
N PHE A 69 1.92 7.11 -11.52
CA PHE A 69 1.22 7.51 -10.31
C PHE A 69 2.00 8.64 -9.64
N ASP A 70 1.30 9.67 -9.20
CA ASP A 70 1.84 10.81 -8.47
C ASP A 70 0.97 11.02 -7.22
N TRP A 71 1.56 10.98 -6.03
CA TRP A 71 0.87 11.25 -4.77
C TRP A 71 1.56 12.32 -3.96
N THR A 72 0.75 13.04 -3.19
CA THR A 72 1.22 14.10 -2.29
C THR A 72 1.58 13.54 -0.91
N PRO A 73 2.32 14.28 -0.07
CA PRO A 73 2.57 13.88 1.32
C PRO A 73 1.30 13.69 2.15
N ASP A 74 0.16 14.24 1.73
CA ASP A 74 -1.12 14.00 2.40
C ASP A 74 -1.58 12.53 2.28
N TYR A 75 -1.05 11.77 1.31
CA TYR A 75 -1.38 10.37 1.09
C TYR A 75 -0.65 9.42 2.05
N ASP A 76 0.67 9.56 2.19
CA ASP A 76 1.53 8.63 2.94
C ASP A 76 2.52 9.30 3.91
N GLY A 77 2.54 10.63 3.98
CA GLY A 77 3.46 11.42 4.78
C GLY A 77 4.76 11.85 4.06
N GLU A 78 5.04 11.32 2.86
CA GLU A 78 6.27 11.61 2.11
C GLU A 78 5.99 12.21 0.73
N GLY A 79 4.97 11.70 0.03
CA GLY A 79 4.72 12.00 -1.37
C GLY A 79 5.69 11.25 -2.28
N GLY A 80 5.32 11.12 -3.56
CA GLY A 80 6.15 10.37 -4.48
C GLY A 80 5.56 10.22 -5.86
N THR A 81 6.35 9.58 -6.71
CA THR A 81 6.00 9.24 -8.07
C THR A 81 6.45 7.82 -8.36
N GLU A 82 5.57 7.01 -8.96
CA GLU A 82 5.90 5.66 -9.42
C GLU A 82 5.47 5.49 -10.88
N SER A 83 6.36 4.95 -11.71
CA SER A 83 6.06 4.65 -13.10
C SER A 83 5.97 3.14 -13.33
N VAL A 84 4.86 2.70 -13.92
CA VAL A 84 4.56 1.32 -14.27
C VAL A 84 4.60 1.17 -15.79
N THR A 85 5.55 0.37 -16.26
CA THR A 85 5.64 -0.05 -17.66
C THR A 85 4.98 -1.41 -17.85
N PRO A 86 4.32 -1.67 -19.00
CA PRO A 86 3.79 -2.99 -19.28
C PRO A 86 4.92 -4.02 -19.45
N ASP A 87 4.65 -5.26 -19.07
CA ASP A 87 5.54 -6.38 -19.35
C ASP A 87 5.48 -6.80 -20.84
N GLU A 88 6.23 -7.84 -21.21
CA GLU A 88 6.28 -8.38 -22.59
C GLU A 88 4.91 -8.82 -23.14
N ARG A 89 3.90 -8.99 -22.26
CA ARG A 89 2.53 -9.38 -22.62
C ARG A 89 1.58 -8.18 -22.64
N GLY A 90 2.07 -6.96 -22.37
CA GLY A 90 1.24 -5.77 -22.28
C GLY A 90 0.53 -5.62 -20.93
N LEU A 91 0.99 -6.30 -19.88
CA LEU A 91 0.34 -6.27 -18.56
C LEU A 91 1.05 -5.34 -17.58
N TYR A 92 0.26 -4.55 -16.86
CA TYR A 92 0.69 -3.56 -15.89
C TYR A 92 0.67 -4.15 -14.49
N ARG A 93 1.81 -4.16 -13.80
CA ARG A 93 1.89 -4.62 -12.41
C ARG A 93 1.60 -3.45 -11.48
N ILE A 94 0.42 -3.44 -10.86
CA ILE A 94 -0.03 -2.33 -10.00
C ILE A 94 -0.22 -2.87 -8.58
N GLY A 95 0.53 -2.34 -7.62
CA GLY A 95 0.50 -2.80 -6.23
C GLY A 95 1.29 -1.87 -5.31
N GLY A 96 1.34 -2.18 -4.01
CA GLY A 96 2.12 -1.41 -3.04
C GLY A 96 1.48 -0.11 -2.55
N HIS A 97 0.75 0.60 -3.40
CA HIS A 97 0.15 1.91 -3.05
C HIS A 97 -1.03 1.81 -2.09
N TRP A 98 -1.92 0.82 -2.26
CA TRP A 98 -3.09 0.59 -1.41
C TRP A 98 -3.28 -0.90 -1.16
N PRO A 99 -4.00 -1.26 -0.08
CA PRO A 99 -4.40 -2.63 0.15
C PRO A 99 -5.46 -3.07 -0.87
N TRP A 100 -5.20 -4.19 -1.54
CA TRP A 100 -6.16 -4.95 -2.33
C TRP A 100 -6.94 -5.92 -1.44
N ASP A 101 -8.25 -5.96 -1.64
CA ASP A 101 -9.08 -7.14 -1.39
C ASP A 101 -9.21 -7.96 -2.66
N TYR A 102 -9.60 -9.23 -2.54
CA TYR A 102 -9.78 -10.07 -3.72
C TYR A 102 -10.69 -11.27 -3.50
N ASP A 103 -11.32 -11.68 -4.59
CA ASP A 103 -12.04 -12.95 -4.71
C ASP A 103 -11.38 -13.84 -5.77
N GLY A 104 -11.22 -15.13 -5.46
CA GLY A 104 -10.72 -16.11 -6.42
C GLY A 104 -10.41 -17.49 -5.85
N PRO A 105 -9.80 -18.38 -6.66
CA PRO A 105 -9.80 -19.82 -6.43
C PRO A 105 -8.81 -20.30 -5.36
N LEU A 106 -8.45 -19.49 -4.37
CA LEU A 106 -7.52 -19.91 -3.31
C LEU A 106 -8.00 -21.22 -2.64
N ASP A 107 -7.07 -22.10 -2.29
CA ASP A 107 -7.37 -23.21 -1.39
C ASP A 107 -7.47 -22.73 0.08
N ALA A 108 -7.84 -23.62 1.00
CA ALA A 108 -8.06 -23.25 2.40
C ALA A 108 -6.78 -22.75 3.11
N THR A 109 -5.61 -23.27 2.73
CA THR A 109 -4.32 -22.88 3.30
C THR A 109 -3.93 -21.50 2.79
N GLU A 110 -4.06 -21.28 1.48
CA GLU A 110 -3.80 -20.00 0.84
C GLU A 110 -4.71 -18.91 1.42
N ARG A 111 -6.00 -19.21 1.65
CA ARG A 111 -6.94 -18.29 2.32
C ARG A 111 -6.53 -17.96 3.77
N HIS A 112 -6.10 -18.95 4.53
CA HIS A 112 -5.69 -18.74 5.92
C HIS A 112 -4.47 -17.83 6.01
N GLN A 113 -3.46 -18.07 5.17
CA GLN A 113 -2.26 -17.25 5.18
C GLN A 113 -2.50 -15.83 4.61
N ALA A 114 -3.39 -15.68 3.64
CA ALA A 114 -3.86 -14.39 3.18
C ALA A 114 -4.55 -13.57 4.29
N ALA A 115 -5.42 -14.22 5.07
CA ALA A 115 -6.08 -13.59 6.21
C ALA A 115 -5.06 -13.13 7.28
N LEU A 116 -3.99 -13.91 7.49
CA LEU A 116 -2.88 -13.52 8.36
C LEU A 116 -2.13 -12.29 7.79
N ALA A 117 -1.81 -12.28 6.50
CA ALA A 117 -1.15 -11.14 5.85
C ALA A 117 -1.98 -9.84 5.96
N ARG A 118 -3.30 -9.93 5.76
CA ARG A 118 -4.21 -8.79 5.95
C ARG A 118 -4.29 -8.32 7.40
N SER A 119 -4.23 -9.24 8.35
CA SER A 119 -4.23 -8.90 9.77
C SER A 119 -2.91 -8.24 10.20
N ALA A 120 -1.78 -8.70 9.65
CA ALA A 120 -0.47 -8.09 9.86
C ALA A 120 -0.40 -6.67 9.29
N ALA A 121 -0.86 -6.47 8.05
CA ALA A 121 -0.90 -5.15 7.41
C ALA A 121 -1.69 -4.12 8.24
N ARG A 122 -2.88 -4.50 8.73
CA ARG A 122 -3.72 -3.63 9.57
C ARG A 122 -3.16 -3.35 10.97
N SER A 123 -2.25 -4.17 11.45
CA SER A 123 -1.64 -4.00 12.78
C SER A 123 -0.46 -3.02 12.78
N THR A 124 -0.02 -2.55 11.61
CA THR A 124 1.05 -1.56 11.45
C THR A 124 0.52 -0.15 11.64
N THR A 125 -0.18 0.13 12.75
CA THR A 125 -0.31 1.51 13.22
C THR A 125 1.10 1.97 13.60
N PRO A 126 1.61 3.10 13.09
CA PRO A 126 2.87 3.63 13.62
C PRO A 126 2.63 3.94 15.10
N VAL A 127 3.22 3.13 15.98
CA VAL A 127 3.39 3.53 17.37
C VAL A 127 4.26 4.78 17.29
N PRO A 128 3.78 5.98 17.67
CA PRO A 128 4.68 7.12 17.74
C PRO A 128 5.85 6.70 18.64
N PRO A 129 7.12 6.97 18.27
CA PRO A 129 8.21 6.69 19.17
C PRO A 129 7.88 7.43 20.46
N THR A 130 7.61 6.68 21.53
CA THR A 130 7.42 7.19 22.87
C THR A 130 8.55 8.17 23.11
N ALA A 131 8.19 9.45 23.16
CA ALA A 131 9.11 10.54 23.36
C ALA A 131 10.03 10.19 24.53
N GLU A 132 11.31 10.41 24.29
CA GLU A 132 12.43 10.10 25.14
C GLU A 132 12.19 10.46 26.61
N PRO A 133 12.77 9.73 27.58
CA PRO A 133 12.68 10.11 28.98
C PRO A 133 13.25 11.51 29.16
N VAL A 134 12.37 12.45 29.51
CA VAL A 134 12.70 13.83 29.88
C VAL A 134 13.75 13.77 30.99
N THR A 135 15.01 13.99 30.63
CA THR A 135 16.08 14.09 31.61
C THR A 135 15.87 15.41 32.34
N VAL A 136 15.42 15.31 33.58
CA VAL A 136 15.23 16.46 34.47
C VAL A 136 16.58 17.15 34.67
N THR A 137 16.74 18.32 34.05
CA THR A 137 17.87 19.22 34.27
C THR A 137 17.79 19.75 35.69
N ALA A 138 18.61 19.20 36.59
CA ALA A 138 18.77 19.73 37.94
C ALA A 138 19.61 21.02 37.89
N THR A 139 18.95 22.17 37.79
CA THR A 139 19.56 23.48 37.99
C THR A 139 19.94 23.63 39.47
N ARG A 140 21.22 23.45 39.83
CA ARG A 140 21.73 23.88 41.12
C ARG A 140 21.93 25.40 41.10
N HIS A 141 20.93 26.13 41.59
CA HIS A 141 21.12 27.52 42.00
C HIS A 141 21.90 27.57 43.32
N ALA A 142 23.07 28.20 43.28
CA ALA A 142 23.78 28.64 44.47
C ALA A 142 22.95 29.71 45.20
N THR A 143 22.88 29.62 46.53
CA THR A 143 22.40 30.71 47.38
C THR A 143 23.31 30.81 48.59
N THR A 144 23.96 31.96 48.71
CA THR A 144 24.81 32.40 49.81
C THR A 144 23.94 32.83 51.01
N ALA A 145 24.50 32.71 52.22
CA ALA A 145 23.91 32.95 53.55
C ALA A 145 23.27 34.35 53.79
N PRO A 146 22.57 34.55 54.94
CA PRO A 146 23.27 35.12 56.09
C PRO A 146 22.88 34.53 57.46
N GLY A 147 23.72 34.79 58.46
CA GLY A 147 23.66 34.19 59.80
C GLY A 147 22.72 34.84 60.80
N ARG A 148 22.74 34.27 62.01
CA ARG A 148 22.48 34.94 63.28
C ARG A 148 23.08 34.14 64.43
#